data_AF-A0A7K3GS09-F1
#
_entry.id   AF-A0A7K3GS09-F1
#
_cell.length_a   1.000
_cell.length_b   1.000
_cell.length_c   1.000
_cell.angle_alpha   90.00
_cell.angle_beta   90.00
_cell.angle_gamma   90.00
#
_symmetry.space_group_name_H-M   'P 1'
#
loop_
_entity.id
_entity.type
_entity.pdbx_description
1 polymer ?
#
loop_
_entity_poly.entity_id
_entity_poly.type
_entity_poly.pdbx_seq_one_letter_code
_entity_poly.pdbx_strand_id
1 'polypeptide(L)'
;MPEPTVPPGPSTPPTPPVSLAALLARDDLGLRRMAGPSPAGVAVHWAHTSEMADPYPYLLGGELLLTAGVHVPRGTDPGPSYFDAYVGRIVAAGGAALGFGVAPVHDTVPRALVAACDAHGLPLVEVPRRTTFSGVARAVWQLMAQARLAELRRVSEAQQALAAAASRP
;
A
#
# COMPACT_ATOMS: atom_id res chain seq x y z
N MET A 1 -3.56 20.38 -36.77
CA MET A 1 -2.71 20.11 -35.59
C MET A 1 -3.36 18.98 -34.80
N PRO A 2 -2.66 17.88 -34.51
CA PRO A 2 -3.19 16.87 -33.61
C PRO A 2 -3.30 17.46 -32.18
N GLU A 3 -4.44 17.25 -31.53
CA GLU A 3 -4.65 17.60 -30.13
C GLU A 3 -3.64 16.86 -29.24
N PRO A 4 -3.09 17.51 -28.20
CA PRO A 4 -2.27 16.83 -27.22
C PRO A 4 -3.15 15.81 -26.46
N THR A 5 -2.88 14.53 -26.67
CA THR A 5 -3.47 13.43 -25.91
C THR A 5 -3.04 13.58 -24.46
N VAL A 6 -3.98 13.98 -23.60
CA VAL A 6 -3.81 13.96 -22.14
C VAL A 6 -3.59 12.49 -21.75
N PRO A 7 -2.47 12.13 -21.08
CA PRO A 7 -2.29 10.77 -20.60
C PRO A 7 -3.44 10.44 -19.63
N PRO A 8 -4.02 9.23 -19.70
CA PRO A 8 -5.05 8.85 -18.75
C PRO A 8 -4.46 8.95 -17.33
N GLY A 9 -5.09 9.75 -16.47
CA GLY A 9 -4.78 9.76 -15.05
C GLY A 9 -4.92 8.35 -14.46
N PRO A 10 -4.29 8.05 -13.31
CA PRO A 10 -4.37 6.72 -12.71
C PRO A 10 -5.85 6.33 -12.60
N SER A 11 -6.21 5.22 -13.24
CA SER A 11 -7.56 4.68 -13.20
C SER A 11 -7.84 4.26 -11.76
N THR A 12 -8.40 5.17 -10.98
CA THR A 12 -8.73 4.89 -9.59
C THR A 12 -9.70 3.71 -9.60
N PRO A 13 -9.37 2.60 -8.93
CA PRO A 13 -10.26 1.45 -8.90
C PRO A 13 -11.65 1.89 -8.42
N PRO A 14 -12.74 1.29 -8.91
CA PRO A 14 -14.10 1.65 -8.50
C PRO A 14 -14.38 1.36 -7.01
N THR A 15 -13.46 0.68 -6.33
CA THR A 15 -13.49 0.39 -4.90
C THR A 15 -12.76 1.46 -4.09
N PRO A 16 -13.36 1.92 -2.98
CA PRO A 16 -12.72 2.90 -2.12
C PRO A 16 -11.39 2.39 -1.56
N PRO A 17 -10.38 3.26 -1.42
CA PRO A 17 -9.10 2.87 -0.83
C PRO A 17 -9.26 2.52 0.64
N VAL A 18 -8.29 1.78 1.17
CA VAL A 18 -8.17 1.49 2.60
C VAL A 18 -7.07 2.29 3.22
N SER A 19 -7.27 2.75 4.45
CA SER A 19 -6.21 3.41 5.20
C SER A 19 -5.13 2.39 5.59
N LEU A 20 -3.85 2.74 5.39
CA LEU A 20 -2.75 1.94 5.92
C LEU A 20 -2.85 1.77 7.44
N ALA A 21 -3.37 2.78 8.16
CA ALA A 21 -3.58 2.68 9.60
C ALA A 21 -4.59 1.59 9.97
N ALA A 22 -5.66 1.43 9.18
CA ALA A 22 -6.65 0.36 9.39
C ALA A 22 -6.05 -1.02 9.15
N LEU A 23 -5.13 -1.15 8.17
CA LEU A 23 -4.41 -2.40 7.93
C LEU A 23 -3.42 -2.71 9.06
N LEU A 24 -2.69 -1.71 9.59
CA LEU A 24 -1.77 -1.87 10.72
C LEU A 24 -2.50 -2.19 12.03
N ALA A 25 -3.73 -1.73 12.21
CA ALA A 25 -4.56 -2.02 13.38
C ALA A 25 -5.06 -3.47 13.45
N ARG A 26 -4.77 -4.30 12.43
CA ARG A 26 -5.13 -5.72 12.41
C ARG A 26 -4.08 -6.55 13.16
N ASP A 27 -4.35 -6.79 14.44
CA ASP A 27 -3.49 -7.59 15.32
C ASP A 27 -3.18 -9.00 14.79
N ASP A 28 -4.14 -9.60 14.06
CA ASP A 28 -3.98 -10.92 13.44
C ASP A 28 -2.83 -10.94 12.42
N LEU A 29 -2.55 -9.83 11.75
CA LEU A 29 -1.45 -9.70 10.78
C LEU A 29 -0.12 -9.36 11.44
N GLY A 30 -0.12 -8.71 12.61
CA GLY A 30 1.10 -8.36 13.33
C GLY A 30 2.04 -7.40 12.59
N LEU A 31 1.50 -6.57 11.70
CA LEU A 31 2.28 -5.64 10.90
C LEU A 31 2.84 -4.52 11.78
N ARG A 32 4.08 -4.11 11.48
CA ARG A 32 4.77 -3.06 12.24
C ARG A 32 5.30 -1.99 11.29
N ARG A 33 4.98 -0.72 11.54
CA ARG A 33 5.58 0.39 10.79
C ARG A 33 7.03 0.58 11.24
N MET A 34 7.95 0.62 10.28
CA MET A 34 9.39 0.72 10.50
C MET A 34 9.97 2.07 10.10
N ALA A 35 9.39 2.73 9.08
CA ALA A 35 9.85 4.01 8.55
C ALA A 35 8.70 4.80 7.92
N GLY A 36 8.97 6.05 7.56
CA GLY A 36 8.11 6.92 6.78
C GLY A 36 7.06 7.67 7.61
N PRO A 37 6.16 8.41 6.95
CA PRO A 37 5.17 9.26 7.61
C PRO A 37 4.12 8.45 8.38
N SER A 38 3.28 9.16 9.14
CA SER A 38 2.15 8.56 9.85
C SER A 38 1.21 7.84 8.86
N PRO A 39 0.71 6.64 9.19
CA PRO A 39 -0.13 5.85 8.28
C PRO A 39 -1.55 6.43 8.12
N ALA A 40 -1.94 7.42 8.92
CA ALA A 40 -3.31 7.96 8.96
C ALA A 40 -3.76 8.59 7.62
N GLY A 41 -2.83 9.16 6.85
CA GLY A 41 -3.11 9.79 5.55
C GLY A 41 -2.83 8.89 4.33
N VAL A 42 -2.40 7.65 4.52
CA VAL A 42 -1.92 6.80 3.43
C VAL A 42 -3.08 5.94 2.92
N ALA A 43 -3.52 6.23 1.69
CA ALA A 43 -4.55 5.47 0.98
C ALA A 43 -3.90 4.34 0.17
N VAL A 44 -4.29 3.09 0.48
CA VAL A 44 -3.87 1.90 -0.24
C VAL A 44 -5.03 1.42 -1.13
N HIS A 45 -4.79 1.32 -2.42
CA HIS A 45 -5.79 0.92 -3.41
C HIS A 45 -5.75 -0.58 -3.73
N TRP A 46 -4.59 -1.22 -3.57
CA TRP A 46 -4.42 -2.67 -3.64
C TRP A 46 -3.05 -3.04 -3.05
N ALA A 47 -2.80 -4.34 -2.90
CA ALA A 47 -1.50 -4.88 -2.54
C ALA A 47 -1.06 -5.90 -3.58
N HIS A 48 0.21 -5.87 -3.96
CA HIS A 48 0.79 -6.89 -4.83
C HIS A 48 2.22 -7.20 -4.38
N THR A 49 2.71 -8.36 -4.80
CA THR A 49 4.08 -8.80 -4.48
C THR A 49 4.98 -8.62 -5.69
N SER A 50 6.15 -8.04 -5.47
CA SER A 50 7.21 -7.99 -6.49
C SER A 50 8.56 -8.32 -5.86
N GLU A 51 9.34 -9.06 -6.62
CA GLU A 51 10.70 -9.44 -6.28
C GLU A 51 11.70 -8.88 -7.30
N MET A 52 11.26 -7.93 -8.12
CA MET A 52 12.10 -7.30 -9.13
C MET A 52 13.01 -6.26 -8.49
N ALA A 53 14.29 -6.23 -8.90
CA ALA A 53 15.22 -5.16 -8.50
C ALA A 53 14.78 -3.78 -9.01
N ASP A 54 14.02 -3.75 -10.11
CA ASP A 54 13.35 -2.57 -10.64
C ASP A 54 11.85 -2.88 -10.86
N PRO A 55 10.98 -2.49 -9.92
CA PRO A 55 9.54 -2.69 -10.06
C PRO A 55 8.86 -1.59 -10.88
N TYR A 56 9.50 -0.43 -11.12
CA TYR A 56 8.89 0.78 -11.65
C TYR A 56 8.01 0.56 -12.91
N PRO A 57 8.43 -0.22 -13.92
CA PRO A 57 7.65 -0.37 -15.16
C PRO A 57 6.29 -1.05 -14.99
N TYR A 58 6.06 -1.72 -13.85
CA TYR A 58 4.86 -2.52 -13.59
C TYR A 58 3.94 -1.90 -12.54
N LEU A 59 4.41 -0.84 -11.89
CA LEU A 59 3.65 -0.14 -10.86
C LEU A 59 2.61 0.77 -11.52
N LEU A 60 1.40 0.75 -10.97
CA LEU A 60 0.29 1.61 -11.41
C LEU A 60 -0.04 2.72 -10.38
N GLY A 61 0.65 2.73 -9.24
CA GLY A 61 0.50 3.72 -8.17
C GLY A 61 -0.62 3.41 -7.17
N GLY A 62 -0.53 3.92 -5.94
CA GLY A 62 -1.49 3.65 -4.86
C GLY A 62 -1.33 2.29 -4.16
N GLU A 63 -0.26 1.58 -4.47
CA GLU A 63 -0.06 0.17 -4.12
C GLU A 63 0.67 0.02 -2.80
N LEU A 64 0.28 -0.96 -2.00
CA LEU A 64 1.16 -1.58 -1.02
C LEU A 64 2.01 -2.63 -1.74
N LEU A 65 3.25 -2.27 -2.07
CA LEU A 65 4.20 -3.19 -2.67
C LEU A 65 4.75 -4.13 -1.60
N LEU A 66 4.65 -5.44 -1.78
CA LEU A 66 5.19 -6.45 -0.86
C LEU A 66 6.41 -7.11 -1.48
N THR A 67 7.48 -7.26 -0.69
CA THR A 67 8.70 -7.94 -1.13
C THR A 67 9.33 -8.73 0.01
N ALA A 68 9.86 -9.91 -0.31
CA ALA A 68 10.74 -10.68 0.56
C ALA A 68 12.21 -10.27 0.37
N GLY A 69 12.50 -9.34 -0.54
CA GLY A 69 13.83 -8.80 -0.77
C GLY A 69 14.80 -9.80 -1.38
N VAL A 70 14.33 -10.73 -2.23
CA VAL A 70 15.22 -11.74 -2.87
C VAL A 70 16.20 -11.10 -3.86
N HIS A 71 15.85 -9.93 -4.39
CA HIS A 71 16.69 -9.13 -5.27
C HIS A 71 17.84 -8.43 -4.53
N VAL A 72 17.86 -8.49 -3.19
CA VAL A 72 18.93 -7.97 -2.34
C VAL A 72 19.95 -9.10 -2.16
N PRO A 73 21.20 -8.96 -2.67
CA PRO A 73 22.22 -10.00 -2.55
C PRO A 73 22.45 -10.41 -1.09
N ARG A 74 22.42 -11.71 -0.80
CA ARG A 74 22.70 -12.24 0.53
C ARG A 74 24.20 -12.07 0.86
N GLY A 75 24.50 -11.60 2.06
CA GLY A 75 25.87 -11.51 2.58
C GLY A 75 26.67 -10.28 2.11
N THR A 76 26.13 -9.48 1.20
CA THR A 76 26.70 -8.18 0.81
C THR A 76 25.64 -7.14 1.11
N ASP A 77 25.91 -6.21 2.03
CA ASP A 77 25.09 -5.00 2.14
C ASP A 77 25.19 -4.30 0.78
N PRO A 78 24.12 -4.24 -0.04
CA PRO A 78 24.19 -3.61 -1.35
C PRO A 78 24.46 -2.09 -1.24
N GLY A 79 24.47 -1.58 -0.01
CA GLY A 79 24.85 -0.23 0.34
C GLY A 79 23.66 0.71 0.27
N PRO A 80 23.82 1.93 0.82
CA PRO A 80 22.76 2.93 0.86
C PRO A 80 22.20 3.30 -0.52
N SER A 81 23.06 3.30 -1.56
CA SER A 81 22.69 3.70 -2.92
C SER A 81 21.68 2.76 -3.58
N TYR A 82 21.73 1.46 -3.26
CA TYR A 82 20.80 0.49 -3.81
C TYR A 82 19.38 0.75 -3.32
N PHE A 83 19.21 0.85 -2.00
CA PHE A 83 17.89 1.05 -1.40
C PHE A 83 17.34 2.44 -1.69
N ASP A 84 18.20 3.45 -1.75
CA ASP A 84 17.81 4.80 -2.19
C ASP A 84 17.19 4.77 -3.60
N ALA A 85 17.87 4.15 -4.57
CA ALA A 85 17.35 4.01 -5.93
C ALA A 85 16.09 3.14 -6.00
N TYR A 86 16.05 2.04 -5.24
CA TYR A 86 14.89 1.15 -5.19
C TYR A 86 13.64 1.86 -4.65
N VAL A 87 13.76 2.53 -3.50
CA VAL A 87 12.67 3.28 -2.88
C VAL A 87 12.27 4.47 -3.74
N GLY A 88 13.25 5.22 -4.29
CA GLY A 88 12.99 6.35 -5.17
C GLY A 88 12.17 5.94 -6.40
N ARG A 89 12.42 4.75 -6.97
CA ARG A 89 11.60 4.20 -8.06
C ARG A 89 10.18 3.88 -7.63
N ILE A 90 9.97 3.29 -6.46
CA ILE A 90 8.61 3.01 -5.94
C ILE A 90 7.83 4.31 -5.75
N VAL A 91 8.47 5.32 -5.15
CA VAL A 91 7.85 6.64 -4.95
C VAL A 91 7.57 7.34 -6.27
N ALA A 92 8.50 7.29 -7.22
CA ALA A 92 8.31 7.88 -8.55
C ALA A 92 7.12 7.25 -9.31
N ALA A 93 6.84 5.97 -9.08
CA ALA A 93 5.65 5.31 -9.63
C ALA A 93 4.36 5.54 -8.81
N GLY A 94 4.43 6.30 -7.73
CA GLY A 94 3.29 6.59 -6.86
C GLY A 94 2.91 5.46 -5.89
N GLY A 95 3.83 4.56 -5.55
CA GLY A 95 3.60 3.52 -4.54
C GLY A 95 3.18 4.12 -3.20
N ALA A 96 2.14 3.56 -2.58
CA ALA A 96 1.58 4.10 -1.33
C ALA A 96 2.39 3.67 -0.09
N ALA A 97 2.93 2.45 -0.11
CA ALA A 97 3.74 1.90 0.97
C ALA A 97 4.56 0.70 0.49
N LEU A 98 5.60 0.36 1.24
CA LEU A 98 6.42 -0.85 1.05
C LEU A 98 6.23 -1.78 2.25
N GLY A 99 5.87 -3.02 1.99
CA GLY A 99 5.87 -4.10 2.97
C GLY A 99 7.05 -5.05 2.75
N PHE A 100 7.85 -5.25 3.79
CA PHE A 100 9.01 -6.13 3.77
C PHE A 100 8.78 -7.38 4.61
N GLY A 101 8.76 -8.53 3.96
CA GLY A 101 8.63 -9.83 4.62
C GLY A 101 9.93 -10.26 5.29
N VAL A 102 9.88 -10.45 6.60
CA VAL A 102 10.99 -11.11 7.31
C VAL A 102 10.83 -12.62 7.26
N ALA A 103 11.94 -13.29 6.99
CA ALA A 103 12.11 -14.72 6.74
C ALA A 103 11.41 -15.28 5.48
N PRO A 104 12.00 -16.29 4.82
CA PRO A 104 13.30 -16.90 5.12
C PRO A 104 14.49 -16.14 4.50
N VAL A 105 14.24 -15.03 3.80
CA VAL A 105 15.28 -14.33 3.05
C VAL A 105 16.16 -13.48 3.97
N HIS A 106 15.53 -12.71 4.85
CA HIS A 106 16.15 -11.78 5.79
C HIS A 106 15.56 -11.97 7.18
N ASP A 107 16.37 -11.97 8.23
CA ASP A 107 15.86 -12.10 9.62
C ASP A 107 15.22 -10.81 10.14
N THR A 108 15.65 -9.66 9.62
CA THR A 108 15.17 -8.33 9.97
C THR A 108 15.07 -7.45 8.73
N VAL A 109 14.29 -6.38 8.80
CA VAL A 109 14.27 -5.34 7.76
C VAL A 109 15.65 -4.66 7.67
N PRO A 110 16.29 -4.57 6.49
CA PRO A 110 17.59 -3.90 6.34
C PRO A 110 17.56 -2.45 6.81
N ARG A 111 18.52 -2.03 7.64
CA ARG A 111 18.58 -0.65 8.16
C ARG A 111 18.74 0.40 7.05
N ALA A 112 19.47 0.08 5.99
CA ALA A 112 19.60 0.96 4.83
C ALA A 112 18.27 1.15 4.09
N LEU A 113 17.38 0.14 4.08
CA LEU A 113 16.03 0.28 3.54
C LEU A 113 15.15 1.19 4.42
N VAL A 114 15.24 1.04 5.74
CA VAL A 114 14.55 1.93 6.70
C VAL A 114 14.95 3.40 6.44
N ALA A 115 16.25 3.68 6.36
CA ALA A 115 16.76 5.02 6.11
C ALA A 115 16.32 5.59 4.75
N ALA A 116 16.32 4.77 3.69
CA ALA A 116 15.84 5.19 2.37
C ALA A 116 14.33 5.51 2.40
N CYS A 117 13.51 4.64 3.02
CA CYS A 117 12.08 4.89 3.16
C CYS A 117 11.78 6.19 3.94
N ASP A 118 12.52 6.47 5.02
CA ASP A 118 12.40 7.74 5.73
C ASP A 118 12.76 8.95 4.85
N ALA A 119 13.88 8.87 4.12
CA ALA A 119 14.36 9.96 3.27
C ALA A 119 13.38 10.29 2.12
N HIS A 120 12.75 9.28 1.54
CA HIS A 120 11.78 9.42 0.45
C HIS A 120 10.34 9.60 0.93
N GLY A 121 10.09 9.55 2.24
CA GLY A 121 8.73 9.67 2.80
C GLY A 121 7.81 8.50 2.45
N LEU A 122 8.35 7.31 2.17
CA LEU A 122 7.59 6.11 1.87
C LEU A 122 7.34 5.30 3.15
N PRO A 123 6.10 5.05 3.58
CA PRO A 123 5.82 4.16 4.70
C PRO A 123 6.40 2.76 4.47
N LEU A 124 7.22 2.31 5.42
CA LEU A 124 7.77 0.95 5.43
C LEU A 124 7.08 0.13 6.52
N VAL A 125 6.64 -1.06 6.16
CA VAL A 125 5.94 -1.99 7.04
C VAL A 125 6.68 -3.32 7.08
N GLU A 126 7.02 -3.80 8.27
CA GLU A 126 7.50 -5.15 8.49
C GLU A 126 6.31 -6.12 8.47
N VAL A 127 6.42 -7.17 7.65
CA VAL A 127 5.50 -8.31 7.62
C VAL A 127 6.18 -9.48 8.35
N PRO A 128 5.71 -9.90 9.53
CA PRO A 128 6.38 -10.91 10.33
C PRO A 128 6.28 -12.30 9.68
N ARG A 129 7.21 -13.21 10.01
CA ARG A 129 7.28 -14.60 9.50
C ARG A 129 5.96 -15.36 9.50
N ARG A 130 5.09 -15.11 10.50
CA ARG A 130 3.79 -15.79 10.65
C ARG A 130 2.75 -15.33 9.63
N THR A 131 2.98 -14.21 8.95
CA THR A 131 2.01 -13.54 8.10
C THR A 131 2.44 -13.69 6.65
N THR A 132 1.58 -14.29 5.83
CA THR A 132 1.84 -14.43 4.39
C THR A 132 1.45 -13.16 3.65
N PHE A 133 2.12 -12.87 2.53
CA PHE A 133 1.73 -11.75 1.65
C PHE A 133 0.31 -11.90 1.12
N SER A 134 -0.14 -13.12 0.82
CA SER A 134 -1.54 -13.39 0.49
C SER A 134 -2.50 -13.07 1.64
N GLY A 135 -2.07 -13.24 2.90
CA GLY A 135 -2.82 -12.82 4.08
C GLY A 135 -2.99 -11.30 4.16
N VAL A 136 -1.90 -10.55 3.90
CA VAL A 136 -1.93 -9.08 3.81
C VAL A 136 -2.85 -8.62 2.67
N ALA A 137 -2.67 -9.18 1.47
CA ALA A 137 -3.50 -8.84 0.31
C ALA A 137 -4.98 -9.15 0.55
N ARG A 138 -5.30 -10.29 1.20
CA ARG A 138 -6.66 -10.64 1.60
C ARG A 138 -7.24 -9.63 2.59
N ALA A 139 -6.45 -9.19 3.57
CA ALA A 139 -6.90 -8.19 4.53
C ALA A 139 -7.18 -6.83 3.88
N VAL A 140 -6.34 -6.40 2.93
CA VAL A 140 -6.60 -5.21 2.11
C VAL A 140 -7.92 -5.36 1.37
N TRP A 141 -8.13 -6.48 0.68
CA TRP A 141 -9.39 -6.75 -0.03
C TRP A 141 -10.62 -6.75 0.89
N GLN A 142 -10.52 -7.38 2.08
CA GLN A 142 -11.60 -7.39 3.07
C GLN A 142 -11.95 -5.98 3.55
N LEU A 143 -10.94 -5.15 3.84
CA LEU A 143 -11.15 -3.76 4.24
C LEU A 143 -11.78 -2.93 3.11
N MET A 144 -11.38 -3.15 1.84
CA MET A 144 -11.98 -2.48 0.68
C MET A 144 -13.44 -2.87 0.52
N ALA A 145 -13.77 -4.16 0.65
CA ALA A 145 -15.14 -4.65 0.60
C ALA A 145 -16.01 -4.05 1.71
N GLN A 146 -15.48 -3.96 2.94
CA GLN A 146 -16.16 -3.32 4.07
C GLN A 146 -16.40 -1.83 3.82
N ALA A 147 -15.39 -1.11 3.32
CA ALA A 147 -15.50 0.30 2.99
C ALA A 147 -16.57 0.54 1.91
N ARG A 148 -16.63 -0.32 0.90
CA ARG A 148 -17.65 -0.24 -0.16
C ARG A 148 -19.06 -0.46 0.38
N LEU A 149 -19.26 -1.46 1.23
CA LEU A 149 -20.55 -1.73 1.85
C LEU A 149 -21.01 -0.58 2.76
N ALA A 150 -20.09 0.01 3.53
CA ALA A 150 -20.38 1.16 4.37
C ALA A 150 -20.82 2.38 3.55
N GLU A 151 -20.19 2.63 2.40
CA GLU A 151 -20.56 3.69 1.49
C GLU A 151 -21.97 3.50 0.91
N LEU A 152 -22.28 2.31 0.42
CA LEU A 152 -23.61 1.99 -0.11
C LEU A 152 -24.71 2.14 0.95
N ARG A 153 -24.44 1.74 2.19
CA ARG A 153 -25.37 1.93 3.32
C ARG A 153 -25.63 3.41 3.59
N ARG A 154 -24.58 4.24 3.66
CA ARG A 154 -24.72 5.70 3.87
C ARG A 154 -25.58 6.36 2.79
N VAL A 155 -25.39 6.00 1.53
CA VAL A 155 -26.19 6.54 0.42
C VAL A 155 -27.66 6.13 0.56
N SER A 156 -27.92 4.85 0.89
CA SER A 156 -29.27 4.34 1.07
C SER A 156 -29.99 5.01 2.25
N GLU A 157 -29.32 5.18 3.38
CA GLU A 157 -29.85 5.86 4.56
C GLU A 157 -30.18 7.33 4.28
N ALA A 158 -29.32 8.04 3.54
CA ALA A 158 -29.57 9.42 3.13
C ALA A 158 -30.81 9.54 2.22
N GLN A 159 -30.96 8.62 1.26
CA GLN A 159 -32.14 8.57 0.38
C GLN A 159 -33.43 8.29 1.16
N GLN A 160 -33.40 7.34 2.10
CA GLN A 160 -34.55 7.03 2.96
C GLN A 160 -34.94 8.22 3.85
N ALA A 161 -33.96 8.93 4.42
CA ALA A 161 -34.20 10.12 5.23
C ALA A 161 -34.87 11.26 4.43
N LEU A 162 -34.40 11.50 3.20
CA LEU A 162 -34.99 12.50 2.30
C LEU A 162 -36.42 12.13 1.91
N ALA A 163 -36.66 10.86 1.55
CA ALA A 163 -38.00 10.38 1.20
C ALA A 163 -38.98 10.51 2.39
N ALA A 164 -38.54 10.14 3.60
CA ALA A 164 -39.36 10.26 4.81
C ALA A 164 -39.67 11.71 5.19
N ALA A 165 -38.73 12.64 4.97
CA ALA A 165 -38.95 14.07 5.22
C ALA A 165 -39.94 14.68 4.21
N ALA A 166 -39.88 14.30 2.94
CA ALA A 166 -40.79 14.78 1.91
C ALA A 166 -42.24 14.28 2.08
N SER A 167 -42.44 13.15 2.78
CA SER A 167 -43.76 12.58 3.06
C SER A 167 -44.42 13.08 4.35
N ARG A 168 -43.78 14.01 5.09
CA ARG A 168 -44.38 14.60 6.30
C ARG A 168 -45.28 15.79 5.90
N PRO A 169 -46.55 15.83 6.35
CA PRO A 169 -47.52 16.87 6.00
C PRO A 169 -47.21 18.24 6.61
#